data_AF-A0A448WHM1-F1
#
_entry.id   AF-A0A448WHM1-F1
#
_cell.length_a   1.000
_cell.length_b   1.000
_cell.length_c   1.000
_cell.angle_alpha   90.00
_cell.angle_beta   90.00
_cell.angle_gamma   90.00
#
_symmetry.space_group_name_H-M   'P 1'
#
loop_
_entity.id
_entity.type
_entity.pdbx_description
1 polymer ?
#
loop_
_entity_poly.entity_id
_entity_poly.type
_entity_poly.pdbx_seq_one_letter_code
_entity_poly.pdbx_strand_id
1 'polypeptide(L)'
;MTNYSTLFYVLFEKSAKSCTGNSNITKFSPTVWQDCPDPCPPTCTSLLQPRSAEECSLKAIAPLQAGACVCPPGLVEYRGRCMEAQDCPCRYRGQEYEAGAEIRVDCNTW
;
A
#
# COMPACT_ATOMS: atom_id res chain seq x y z
N MET A 1 33.92 16.14 34.40
CA MET A 1 33.56 14.69 34.35
C MET A 1 32.44 14.56 33.34
N THR A 2 32.80 14.40 32.07
CA THR A 2 31.86 14.30 30.95
C THR A 2 31.11 12.98 31.06
N ASN A 3 29.78 13.07 31.21
CA ASN A 3 28.93 11.92 31.44
C ASN A 3 28.78 11.11 30.13
N TYR A 4 29.53 10.01 30.03
CA TYR A 4 29.49 9.09 28.88
C TYR A 4 28.12 8.44 28.66
N SER A 5 27.21 8.49 29.66
CA SER A 5 25.87 7.90 29.54
C SER A 5 24.99 8.69 28.57
N THR A 6 25.12 10.02 28.52
CA THR A 6 24.36 10.84 27.56
C THR A 6 24.85 10.65 26.12
N LEU A 7 26.15 10.40 25.92
CA LEU A 7 26.76 10.14 24.60
C LEU A 7 26.28 8.83 23.96
N PHE A 8 25.96 7.80 24.76
CA PHE A 8 25.37 6.56 24.24
C PHE A 8 23.94 6.74 23.71
N TYR A 9 23.15 7.65 24.29
CA TYR A 9 21.78 7.93 23.84
C TYR A 9 21.73 8.70 22.51
N VAL A 10 22.77 9.44 22.15
CA VAL A 10 22.80 10.24 20.89
C VAL A 10 23.38 9.47 19.70
N LEU A 11 23.97 8.28 19.91
CA LEU A 11 24.60 7.49 18.83
C LEU A 11 23.66 6.54 18.09
N PHE A 12 22.36 6.51 18.42
CA PHE A 12 21.36 5.96 17.51
C PHE A 12 20.75 7.11 16.70
N GLU A 13 21.51 7.65 15.76
CA GLU A 13 20.91 8.25 14.58
C GLU A 13 20.08 7.15 13.90
N LYS A 14 18.79 7.08 14.26
CA LYS A 14 17.81 6.32 13.48
C LYS A 14 17.92 6.87 12.08
N SER A 15 18.51 6.12 11.16
CA SER A 15 18.54 6.48 9.74
C SER A 15 17.13 6.92 9.37
N ALA A 16 16.97 8.15 8.86
CA ALA A 16 15.65 8.69 8.55
C ALA A 16 15.05 7.90 7.40
N LYS A 17 14.30 6.83 7.72
CA LYS A 17 13.60 6.01 6.74
C LYS A 17 12.36 6.79 6.32
N SER A 18 12.41 7.36 5.12
CA SER A 18 11.36 8.22 4.58
C SER A 18 10.93 7.72 3.22
N CYS A 19 9.63 7.79 2.96
CA CYS A 19 9.04 7.40 1.68
C CYS A 19 8.87 8.63 0.80
N THR A 20 9.45 8.59 -0.41
CA THR A 20 9.26 9.65 -1.39
C THR A 20 7.97 9.42 -2.16
N GLY A 21 6.86 9.95 -1.66
CA GLY A 21 5.55 9.87 -2.31
C GLY A 21 5.26 11.08 -3.20
N ASN A 22 4.64 10.87 -4.37
CA ASN A 22 4.15 11.97 -5.20
C ASN A 22 2.75 12.40 -4.69
N SER A 23 2.70 13.49 -3.93
CA SER A 23 1.47 14.02 -3.29
C SER A 23 0.57 14.86 -4.21
N ASN A 24 0.90 14.99 -5.50
CA ASN A 24 0.22 15.92 -6.41
C ASN A 24 -1.14 15.44 -6.96
N ILE A 25 -1.79 14.48 -6.33
CA ILE A 25 -3.03 13.92 -6.85
C ILE A 25 -4.02 13.80 -5.70
N THR A 26 -5.07 14.61 -5.77
CA THR A 26 -6.08 14.85 -4.73
C THR A 26 -6.79 13.60 -4.21
N LYS A 27 -6.67 12.46 -4.90
CA LYS A 27 -7.30 11.17 -4.54
C LYS A 27 -6.35 10.17 -3.87
N PHE A 28 -5.06 10.47 -3.79
CA PHE A 28 -4.04 9.52 -3.34
C PHE A 28 -3.40 9.96 -2.03
N SER A 29 -3.18 8.98 -1.15
CA SER A 29 -2.49 9.18 0.12
C SER A 29 -1.01 8.81 0.03
N PRO A 30 -0.14 9.42 0.86
CA PRO A 30 1.27 9.08 0.92
C PRO A 30 1.50 7.67 1.48
N THR A 31 2.59 7.02 1.04
CA THR A 31 3.08 5.78 1.62
C THR A 31 3.84 6.03 2.91
N VAL A 32 3.86 5.04 3.79
CA VAL A 32 4.55 5.08 5.09
C VAL A 32 5.58 3.97 5.17
N TRP A 33 6.71 4.25 5.82
CA TRP A 33 7.75 3.24 6.02
C TRP A 33 7.31 2.24 7.09
N GLN A 34 7.45 0.94 6.81
CA GLN A 34 7.28 -0.13 7.77
C GLN A 34 8.52 -1.03 7.79
N ASP A 35 9.02 -1.35 8.98
CA ASP A 35 10.21 -2.20 9.15
C ASP A 35 9.95 -3.67 8.84
N CYS A 36 8.73 -4.14 9.10
CA CYS A 36 8.25 -5.48 8.77
C CYS A 36 6.88 -5.35 8.09
N PRO A 37 6.84 -5.00 6.79
CA PRO A 37 5.60 -4.89 6.06
C PRO A 37 4.89 -6.24 5.94
N ASP A 38 3.56 -6.21 5.84
CA ASP A 38 2.78 -7.40 5.51
C ASP A 38 3.29 -8.01 4.19
N PRO A 39 3.56 -9.33 4.10
CA PRO A 39 3.95 -9.99 2.85
C PRO A 39 2.86 -9.94 1.77
N CYS A 40 1.63 -9.66 2.15
CA CYS A 40 0.45 -9.52 1.31
C CYS A 40 -0.33 -8.24 1.65
N PRO A 41 0.23 -7.06 1.34
CA PRO A 41 -0.51 -5.82 1.53
C PRO A 41 -1.78 -5.83 0.65
N PRO A 42 -2.87 -5.23 1.13
CA PRO A 42 -4.13 -5.19 0.39
C PRO A 42 -3.98 -4.31 -0.86
N THR A 43 -4.44 -4.82 -1.99
CA THR A 43 -4.47 -4.11 -3.28
C THR A 43 -5.89 -4.10 -3.84
N CYS A 44 -6.23 -3.18 -4.74
CA CYS A 44 -7.55 -3.19 -5.38
C CYS A 44 -7.88 -4.54 -6.04
N THR A 45 -6.87 -5.22 -6.60
CA THR A 45 -7.05 -6.57 -7.16
C THR A 45 -7.33 -7.63 -6.09
N SER A 46 -6.67 -7.56 -4.92
CA SER A 46 -6.86 -8.57 -3.88
C SER A 46 -8.24 -8.49 -3.21
N LEU A 47 -8.91 -7.33 -3.28
CA LEU A 47 -10.30 -7.19 -2.85
C LEU A 47 -11.28 -7.92 -3.77
N LEU A 48 -10.98 -7.94 -5.08
CA LEU A 48 -11.79 -8.65 -6.08
C LEU A 48 -11.47 -10.15 -6.11
N GLN A 49 -10.22 -10.51 -5.83
CA GLN A 49 -9.72 -11.88 -5.86
C GLN A 49 -8.79 -12.10 -4.65
N PRO A 50 -9.32 -12.62 -3.53
CA PRO A 50 -8.51 -12.85 -2.34
C PRO A 50 -7.42 -13.86 -2.64
N ARG A 51 -6.18 -13.53 -2.26
CA ARG A 51 -5.02 -14.42 -2.38
C ARG A 51 -5.11 -15.53 -1.35
N SER A 52 -4.58 -16.71 -1.67
CA SER A 52 -4.52 -17.80 -0.69
C SER A 52 -3.49 -17.50 0.39
N ALA A 53 -3.68 -18.07 1.59
CA ALA A 53 -2.71 -17.92 2.67
C ALA A 53 -1.32 -18.46 2.29
N GLU A 54 -1.27 -19.47 1.43
CA GLU A 54 -0.02 -20.07 0.94
C GLU A 54 0.75 -19.12 0.01
N GLU A 55 0.05 -18.43 -0.91
CA GLU A 55 0.67 -17.42 -1.79
C GLU A 55 1.30 -16.27 -0.99
N CYS A 56 0.66 -15.90 0.12
CA CYS A 56 1.16 -14.87 1.03
C CYS A 56 2.33 -15.37 1.89
N SER A 57 2.27 -16.62 2.33
CA SER A 57 3.34 -17.24 3.12
C SER A 57 4.63 -17.38 2.32
N LEU A 58 4.56 -17.68 1.03
CA LEU A 58 5.75 -17.76 0.17
C LEU A 58 6.44 -16.40 -0.03
N LYS A 59 5.67 -15.30 -0.08
CA LYS A 59 6.21 -13.93 -0.15
C LYS A 59 6.85 -13.47 1.16
N ALA A 60 6.46 -14.04 2.30
CA ALA A 60 7.08 -13.76 3.59
C ALA A 60 8.54 -14.24 3.69
N ILE A 61 8.95 -15.15 2.81
CA ILE A 61 10.30 -15.74 2.75
C ILE A 61 11.24 -14.90 1.85
N ALA A 62 10.68 -13.97 1.06
CA ALA A 62 11.42 -13.04 0.22
C ALA A 62 12.02 -11.87 1.05
N PRO A 63 13.01 -11.09 0.55
CA PRO A 63 13.74 -10.06 1.32
C PRO A 63 12.92 -8.84 1.79
N LEU A 64 11.58 -8.90 1.76
CA LEU A 64 10.65 -7.92 2.35
C LEU A 64 10.84 -7.74 3.88
N GLN A 65 11.68 -8.56 4.52
CA GLN A 65 12.12 -8.38 5.92
C GLN A 65 13.08 -7.20 6.12
N ALA A 66 13.64 -6.64 5.04
CA ALA A 66 14.19 -5.29 5.08
C ALA A 66 13.03 -4.33 4.76
N GLY A 67 12.62 -3.52 5.74
CA GLY A 67 11.43 -2.67 5.65
C GLY A 67 11.15 -1.99 4.30
N ALA A 68 9.88 -1.66 4.08
CA ALA A 68 9.40 -1.08 2.83
C ALA A 68 8.40 0.07 3.05
N CYS A 69 8.25 0.89 2.02
CA CYS A 69 7.17 1.85 1.94
C CYS A 69 5.87 1.15 1.52
N VAL A 70 4.86 1.22 2.37
CA VAL A 70 3.56 0.59 2.13
C VAL A 70 2.42 1.58 2.35
N CYS A 71 1.21 1.19 1.97
CA CYS A 71 0.04 1.98 2.27
C CYS A 71 -0.27 1.97 3.77
N PRO A 72 -0.66 3.12 4.34
CA PRO A 72 -1.11 3.15 5.72
C PRO A 72 -2.37 2.29 5.91
N PRO A 73 -2.65 1.84 7.14
CA PRO A 73 -3.83 1.05 7.44
C PRO A 73 -5.12 1.69 6.92
N GLY A 74 -6.02 0.89 6.34
CA GLY A 74 -7.28 1.35 5.77
C GLY A 74 -7.22 1.76 4.30
N LEU A 75 -6.01 1.87 3.73
CA LEU A 75 -5.82 2.10 2.30
C LEU A 75 -5.34 0.85 1.58
N VAL A 76 -5.59 0.82 0.27
CA VAL A 76 -5.17 -0.25 -0.61
C VAL A 76 -4.25 0.29 -1.70
N GLU A 77 -3.33 -0.56 -2.14
CA GLU A 77 -2.42 -0.23 -3.23
C GLU A 77 -3.10 -0.41 -4.59
N TYR A 78 -2.94 0.60 -5.44
CA TYR A 78 -3.30 0.56 -6.85
C TYR A 78 -2.30 1.36 -7.67
N ARG A 79 -1.59 0.67 -8.57
CA ARG A 79 -0.62 1.25 -9.52
C ARG A 79 0.47 2.10 -8.84
N GLY A 80 1.00 1.62 -7.72
CA GLY A 80 2.05 2.26 -6.94
C GLY A 80 1.58 3.39 -6.03
N ARG A 81 0.26 3.52 -5.81
CA ARG A 81 -0.33 4.57 -4.98
C ARG A 81 -1.37 4.02 -4.02
N CYS A 82 -1.64 4.76 -2.96
CA CYS A 82 -2.60 4.38 -1.93
C CYS A 82 -3.91 5.13 -2.13
N MET A 83 -5.01 4.39 -2.15
CA MET A 83 -6.37 4.93 -2.24
C MET A 83 -7.33 4.15 -1.34
N GLU A 84 -8.54 4.68 -1.15
CA GLU A 84 -9.57 3.96 -0.40
C GLU A 84 -10.12 2.78 -1.20
N ALA A 85 -10.56 1.73 -0.51
CA ALA A 85 -11.11 0.54 -1.16
C ALA A 85 -12.32 0.83 -2.05
N GLN A 86 -13.14 1.82 -1.67
CA GLN A 86 -14.31 2.27 -2.43
C GLN A 86 -13.95 2.99 -3.74
N ASP A 87 -12.71 3.47 -3.83
CA ASP A 87 -12.20 4.21 -5.00
C ASP A 87 -11.51 3.30 -6.02
N CYS A 88 -11.41 2.00 -5.73
CA CYS A 88 -10.83 1.04 -6.64
C CYS A 88 -11.61 0.98 -7.96
N PRO A 89 -10.93 1.03 -9.11
CA PRO A 89 -11.60 0.87 -10.38
C PRO A 89 -12.15 -0.55 -10.53
N CYS A 90 -13.36 -0.64 -11.06
CA CYS A 90 -14.04 -1.89 -11.35
C CYS A 90 -13.56 -2.43 -12.70
N ARG A 91 -13.44 -3.76 -12.82
CA ARG A 91 -13.05 -4.39 -14.09
C ARG A 91 -14.23 -5.13 -14.71
N TYR A 92 -14.66 -4.68 -15.89
CA TYR A 92 -15.76 -5.28 -16.66
C TYR A 92 -15.31 -5.60 -18.09
N ARG A 93 -15.46 -6.86 -18.52
CA ARG A 93 -15.02 -7.38 -19.84
C ARG A 93 -13.58 -6.97 -20.22
N GLY A 94 -12.68 -6.92 -19.23
CA GLY A 94 -11.27 -6.56 -19.43
C GLY A 94 -10.97 -5.06 -19.44
N GLN A 95 -11.99 -4.20 -19.37
CA GLN A 95 -11.83 -2.74 -19.23
C GLN A 95 -11.98 -2.31 -17.77
N GLU A 96 -11.22 -1.30 -17.37
CA GLU A 96 -11.30 -0.69 -16.05
C GLU A 96 -12.19 0.56 -16.08
N TYR A 97 -13.00 0.72 -15.05
CA TYR A 97 -13.96 1.80 -14.89
C TYR A 97 -13.77 2.44 -13.51
N GLU A 98 -13.67 3.75 -13.47
CA GLU A 98 -13.54 4.51 -12.23
C GLU A 98 -14.76 4.30 -11.31
N ALA A 99 -14.54 4.48 -10.00
CA ALA A 99 -15.63 4.45 -9.04
C ALA A 99 -16.71 5.49 -9.41
N GLY A 100 -17.96 5.04 -9.48
CA GLY A 100 -19.10 5.86 -9.89
C GLY A 100 -19.30 5.98 -11.41
N ALA A 101 -18.47 5.34 -12.24
CA ALA A 101 -18.72 5.30 -13.68
C ALA A 101 -19.95 4.42 -14.01
N GLU A 102 -20.82 4.94 -14.88
CA GLU A 102 -21.94 4.18 -15.42
C GLU A 102 -21.56 3.52 -16.74
N ILE A 103 -21.88 2.23 -16.86
CA ILE A 103 -21.64 1.46 -18.07
C ILE A 103 -22.94 0.84 -18.54
N ARG A 104 -23.20 0.94 -19.86
CA ARG A 104 -24.35 0.28 -20.46
C ARG A 104 -23.97 -1.15 -20.83
N VAL A 105 -24.44 -2.09 -20.02
CA VAL A 105 -24.27 -3.52 -20.27
C VAL A 105 -25.54 -4.04 -20.93
N ASP A 106 -25.39 -4.51 -22.18
CA ASP A 106 -26.45 -5.11 -22.98
C ASP A 106 -27.70 -4.21 -23.06
N CYS A 107 -28.84 -4.65 -22.53
CA CYS A 107 -30.13 -3.95 -22.59
C CYS A 107 -30.48 -3.15 -21.33
N ASN A 108 -29.56 -2.97 -20.38
CA ASN A 108 -29.84 -2.14 -19.21
C ASN A 108 -30.11 -0.69 -19.64
N THR A 109 -31.40 -0.32 -19.62
CA THR A 109 -31.88 1.06 -19.75
C THR A 109 -31.99 1.67 -18.37
N TRP A 110 -31.43 2.86 -18.21
CA TRP A 110 -31.44 3.69 -17.01
C TRP A 110 -32.78 4.41 -16.85
#